data_AF-A0AAD7A9R6-F1
#
_entry.id   AF-A0AAD7A9R6-F1
#
_cell.length_a   1.000
_cell.length_b   1.000
_cell.length_c   1.000
_cell.angle_alpha   90.00
_cell.angle_beta   90.00
_cell.angle_gamma   90.00
#
_symmetry.space_group_name_H-M   'P 1'
#
loop_
_entity.id
_entity.type
_entity.pdbx_description
1 polymer ?
#
loop_
_entity_poly.entity_id
_entity_poly.type
_entity_poly.pdbx_seq_one_letter_code
_entity_poly.pdbx_strand_id
1 'polypeptide(L)'
;MYGAYQQPAYRSSTSSTNTSNSSQGGYVSSNPGDVSTAVRNLLLSTKELQKILTEWSVGRVSETQVSDVYVQIGTDFNTAIQAFAYHRIEMSEIHSVPTELRTVLEQCLAEDPSPRVLAMFMPEVRQVLFKLLRGLQAKQEAWRMRGAVPPDYR
;
A
#
# COMPACT_ATOMS: atom_id res chain seq x y z
N MET A 1 -47.54 47.85 -14.21
CA MET A 1 -46.93 48.36 -12.96
C MET A 1 -47.99 48.24 -11.86
N TYR A 2 -48.04 47.30 -10.92
CA TYR A 2 -47.26 46.11 -10.54
C TYR A 2 -48.28 45.06 -10.05
N GLY A 3 -48.07 43.78 -10.39
CA GLY A 3 -48.88 42.67 -9.90
C GLY A 3 -48.61 42.42 -8.41
N ALA A 4 -49.69 42.33 -7.63
CA ALA A 4 -49.67 41.88 -6.25
C ALA A 4 -49.52 40.34 -6.23
N TYR A 5 -48.39 39.86 -5.70
CA TYR A 5 -48.25 38.46 -5.31
C TYR A 5 -48.01 38.36 -3.81
N GLN A 6 -48.98 37.69 -3.20
CA GLN A 6 -49.09 37.35 -1.80
C GLN A 6 -48.08 36.23 -1.48
N GLN A 7 -47.30 36.41 -0.40
CA GLN A 7 -46.37 35.39 0.10
C GLN A 7 -47.14 34.28 0.82
N PRO A 8 -46.90 32.98 0.52
CA PRO A 8 -47.29 31.92 1.43
C PRO A 8 -46.20 31.69 2.47
N ALA A 9 -46.56 31.89 3.75
CA ALA A 9 -45.77 31.43 4.89
C ALA A 9 -45.83 29.90 4.94
N TYR A 10 -44.77 29.24 4.48
CA TYR A 10 -44.59 27.81 4.74
C TYR A 10 -44.13 27.64 6.18
N ARG A 11 -45.00 27.05 7.00
CA ARG A 11 -44.59 26.38 8.23
C ARG A 11 -43.62 25.27 7.85
N SER A 12 -42.42 25.29 8.40
CA SER A 12 -41.54 24.13 8.40
C SER A 12 -41.16 23.79 9.83
N SER A 13 -41.79 22.72 10.27
CA SER A 13 -41.50 21.92 11.44
C SER A 13 -39.99 21.67 11.58
N THR A 14 -39.51 21.74 12.81
CA THR A 14 -38.19 21.25 13.21
C THR A 14 -37.95 19.85 12.66
N SER A 15 -37.00 19.75 11.74
CA SER A 15 -36.54 18.52 11.11
C SER A 15 -35.77 17.68 12.13
N SER A 16 -36.41 16.61 12.57
CA SER A 16 -35.74 15.40 13.01
C SER A 16 -34.82 14.92 11.88
N THR A 17 -33.51 14.94 12.11
CA THR A 17 -32.55 14.19 11.28
C THR A 17 -31.99 13.06 12.12
N ASN A 18 -32.80 12.00 12.24
CA ASN A 18 -32.25 10.66 12.24
C ASN A 18 -32.03 10.31 10.77
N THR A 19 -30.78 10.27 10.33
CA THR A 19 -30.44 9.67 9.04
C THR A 19 -29.30 8.71 9.25
N SER A 20 -29.70 7.46 9.32
CA SER A 20 -28.91 6.26 9.26
C SER A 20 -28.06 6.24 8.00
N ASN A 21 -26.83 5.75 8.16
CA ASN A 21 -26.20 4.81 7.25
C ASN A 21 -26.06 5.24 5.78
N SER A 22 -25.06 6.07 5.50
CA SER A 22 -24.37 6.08 4.21
C SER A 22 -23.11 5.22 4.31
N SER A 23 -23.31 3.91 4.22
CA SER A 23 -22.30 2.98 3.74
C SER A 23 -22.02 3.30 2.26
N GLN A 24 -21.08 4.21 2.01
CA GLN A 24 -20.60 4.49 0.66
C GLN A 24 -19.16 5.03 0.68
N GLY A 25 -18.24 4.18 0.23
CA GLY A 25 -16.87 4.58 -0.14
C GLY A 25 -15.99 4.89 1.06
N GLY A 26 -15.49 3.85 1.73
CA GLY A 26 -14.31 3.97 2.57
C GLY A 26 -13.10 4.35 1.70
N TYR A 27 -13.00 5.63 1.34
CA TYR A 27 -11.70 6.25 1.22
C TYR A 27 -11.14 6.12 2.62
N VAL A 28 -10.34 5.07 2.83
CA VAL A 28 -9.38 5.06 3.90
C VAL A 28 -8.68 6.40 3.73
N SER A 29 -9.00 7.36 4.59
CA SER A 29 -8.20 8.54 4.76
C SER A 29 -6.91 7.97 5.34
N SER A 30 -6.08 7.42 4.43
CA SER A 30 -4.74 6.98 4.71
C SER A 30 -4.05 8.26 5.09
N ASN A 31 -4.07 8.53 6.40
CA ASN A 31 -3.36 9.64 6.96
C ASN A 31 -1.94 9.55 6.37
N PRO A 32 -1.50 10.51 5.55
CA PRO A 32 -0.33 10.32 4.69
C PRO A 32 0.97 10.14 5.49
N GLY A 33 0.93 10.24 6.82
CA GLY A 33 2.01 9.91 7.75
C GLY A 33 1.84 8.59 8.55
N ASP A 34 0.85 7.73 8.26
CA ASP A 34 0.71 6.43 8.94
C ASP A 34 1.71 5.39 8.40
N VAL A 35 2.94 5.49 8.94
CA VAL A 35 4.04 4.57 8.66
C VAL A 35 3.69 3.12 9.04
N SER A 36 2.95 2.92 10.14
CA SER A 36 2.63 1.57 10.62
C SER A 36 1.75 0.82 9.64
N THR A 37 0.75 1.49 9.07
CA THR A 37 -0.13 0.89 8.07
C THR A 37 0.53 0.71 6.72
N ALA A 38 1.31 1.70 6.26
CA ALA A 38 2.05 1.58 5.00
C ALA A 38 3.03 0.41 5.03
N VAL A 39 3.78 0.24 6.13
CA VAL A 39 4.70 -0.90 6.31
C VAL A 39 3.94 -2.21 6.36
N ARG A 40 2.83 -2.28 7.13
CA ARG A 40 2.03 -3.50 7.23
C ARG A 40 1.55 -3.97 5.85
N ASN A 41 1.02 -3.05 5.03
CA ASN A 41 0.53 -3.37 3.69
C ASN A 41 1.67 -3.87 2.80
N LEU A 42 2.80 -3.17 2.79
CA LEU A 42 3.97 -3.58 2.02
C LEU A 42 4.48 -4.98 2.40
N LEU A 43 4.49 -5.31 3.70
CA LEU A 43 4.85 -6.65 4.19
C LEU A 43 3.84 -7.72 3.77
N LEU A 44 2.54 -7.41 3.77
CA LEU A 44 1.49 -8.33 3.33
C LEU A 44 1.60 -8.62 1.84
N SER A 45 1.71 -7.58 1.00
CA SER A 45 1.87 -7.72 -0.46
C SER A 45 3.15 -8.48 -0.81
N THR A 46 4.24 -8.25 -0.07
CA THR A 46 5.49 -9.01 -0.22
C THR A 46 5.32 -10.51 0.09
N LYS A 47 4.56 -10.85 1.13
CA LYS A 47 4.24 -12.25 1.45
C LYS A 47 3.34 -12.87 0.39
N GLU A 48 2.35 -12.13 -0.09
CA GLU A 48 1.46 -12.61 -1.15
C GLU A 48 2.24 -12.90 -2.44
N LEU A 49 3.26 -12.09 -2.78
CA LEU A 49 4.14 -12.37 -3.92
C LEU A 49 4.83 -13.73 -3.81
N GLN A 50 5.35 -14.10 -2.63
CA GLN A 50 5.98 -15.41 -2.45
C GLN A 50 4.99 -16.55 -2.61
N LYS A 51 3.78 -16.38 -2.09
CA LYS A 51 2.70 -17.35 -2.20
C LYS A 51 2.26 -17.53 -3.66
N ILE A 52 1.99 -16.44 -4.36
CA ILE A 52 1.50 -16.49 -5.74
C ILE A 52 2.57 -17.01 -6.70
N LEU A 53 3.85 -16.71 -6.48
CA LEU A 53 4.95 -17.33 -7.24
C LEU A 53 4.99 -18.85 -7.05
N THR A 54 4.75 -19.33 -5.83
CA THR A 54 4.68 -20.77 -5.54
C THR A 54 3.50 -21.41 -6.26
N GLU A 55 2.33 -20.77 -6.25
CA GLU A 55 1.15 -21.23 -6.98
C GLU A 55 1.35 -21.18 -8.51
N TRP A 56 2.06 -20.17 -9.01
CA TRP A 56 2.39 -20.01 -10.43
C TRP A 56 3.27 -21.17 -10.89
N SER A 57 4.27 -21.55 -10.09
CA SER A 57 5.18 -22.64 -10.41
C SER A 57 4.51 -24.02 -10.57
N VAL A 58 3.30 -24.19 -10.04
CA VAL A 58 2.49 -25.41 -10.18
C VAL A 58 1.30 -25.23 -11.12
N GLY A 59 1.26 -24.12 -11.86
CA GLY A 59 0.23 -23.81 -12.87
C GLY A 59 -1.14 -23.45 -12.29
N ARG A 60 -1.23 -23.05 -11.01
CA ARG A 60 -2.52 -22.70 -10.37
C ARG A 60 -2.96 -21.26 -10.61
N VAL A 61 -2.01 -20.38 -10.85
CA VAL A 61 -2.22 -18.95 -11.11
C VAL A 61 -1.44 -18.53 -12.34
N SER A 62 -1.95 -17.53 -13.06
CA SER A 62 -1.31 -17.02 -14.27
C SER A 62 -0.25 -15.97 -13.96
N GLU A 63 0.65 -15.76 -14.93
CA GLU A 63 1.61 -14.66 -14.92
C GLU A 63 0.94 -13.30 -14.64
N THR A 64 -0.25 -13.05 -15.21
CA THR A 64 -1.01 -11.82 -14.99
C THR A 64 -1.29 -11.58 -13.51
N GLN A 65 -1.69 -12.62 -12.78
CA GLN A 65 -1.99 -12.48 -11.35
C GLN A 65 -0.72 -12.19 -10.54
N VAL A 66 0.43 -12.79 -10.90
CA VAL A 66 1.73 -12.46 -10.29
C VAL A 66 2.09 -11.00 -10.56
N SER A 67 1.85 -10.53 -11.79
CA SER A 67 2.08 -9.15 -12.21
C SER A 67 1.19 -8.15 -11.45
N ASP A 68 -0.07 -8.50 -11.21
CA ASP A 68 -1.00 -7.68 -10.42
C ASP A 68 -0.49 -7.47 -8.99
N VAL A 69 0.00 -8.54 -8.34
CA VAL A 69 0.60 -8.45 -7.00
C VAL A 69 1.87 -7.61 -7.01
N TYR A 70 2.70 -7.70 -8.06
CA TYR A 70 3.86 -6.83 -8.22
C TYR A 70 3.46 -5.34 -8.34
N VAL A 71 2.42 -5.01 -9.10
CA VAL A 71 1.88 -3.63 -9.19
C VAL A 71 1.38 -3.15 -7.82
N GLN A 72 0.72 -4.02 -7.06
CA GLN A 72 0.28 -3.72 -5.70
C GLN A 72 1.47 -3.41 -4.77
N ILE A 73 2.55 -4.20 -4.84
CA ILE A 73 3.79 -3.93 -4.09
C ILE A 73 4.35 -2.56 -4.45
N GLY A 74 4.39 -2.19 -5.74
CA GLY A 74 4.85 -0.86 -6.16
C GLY A 74 4.01 0.28 -5.56
N THR A 75 2.69 0.08 -5.50
CA THR A 75 1.75 1.04 -4.89
C THR A 75 1.95 1.17 -3.38
N ASP A 76 2.08 0.04 -2.67
CA ASP A 76 2.34 0.02 -1.23
C ASP A 76 3.72 0.62 -0.90
N PHE A 77 4.71 0.37 -1.76
CA PHE A 77 6.04 0.92 -1.63
C PHE A 77 6.04 2.45 -1.76
N ASN A 78 5.33 2.99 -2.76
CA ASN A 78 5.16 4.43 -2.91
C ASN A 78 4.42 5.04 -1.71
N THR A 79 3.40 4.35 -1.19
CA THR A 79 2.69 4.76 0.03
C THR A 79 3.63 4.81 1.23
N ALA A 80 4.53 3.84 1.37
CA ALA A 80 5.56 3.85 2.40
C ALA A 80 6.54 5.01 2.21
N ILE A 81 6.99 5.31 0.98
CA ILE A 81 7.84 6.49 0.70
C ILE A 81 7.17 7.76 1.19
N GLN A 82 5.90 7.97 0.84
CA GLN A 82 5.16 9.15 1.27
C GLN A 82 5.02 9.22 2.80
N ALA A 83 4.70 8.10 3.44
CA ALA A 83 4.60 8.02 4.89
C ALA A 83 5.91 8.37 5.60
N PHE A 84 7.05 7.82 5.16
CA PHE A 84 8.35 8.16 5.75
C PHE A 84 8.81 9.58 5.40
N ALA A 85 8.52 10.08 4.19
CA ALA A 85 8.83 11.44 3.78
C ALA A 85 8.10 12.50 4.62
N TYR A 86 6.86 12.22 5.05
CA TYR A 86 6.13 13.04 6.00
C TYR A 86 6.92 13.26 7.31
N HIS A 87 7.62 12.22 7.79
CA HIS A 87 8.49 12.26 8.97
C HIS A 87 9.95 12.64 8.68
N ARG A 88 10.24 13.18 7.48
CA ARG A 88 11.60 13.55 7.03
C ARG A 88 12.59 12.38 7.11
N ILE A 89 12.12 11.18 6.79
CA ILE A 89 12.93 9.95 6.72
C ILE A 89 13.03 9.56 5.25
N GLU A 90 14.26 9.54 4.73
CA GLU A 90 14.54 9.22 3.34
C GLU A 90 14.72 7.71 3.14
N MET A 91 14.10 7.16 2.09
CA MET A 91 14.13 5.73 1.75
C MET A 91 15.01 5.40 0.53
N SER A 92 15.99 6.25 0.21
CA SER A 92 16.83 6.11 -1.00
C SER A 92 17.57 4.78 -1.11
N GLU A 93 17.91 4.15 0.02
CA GLU A 93 18.60 2.86 0.08
C GLU A 93 17.78 1.69 -0.50
N ILE A 94 16.46 1.82 -0.52
CA ILE A 94 15.56 0.80 -1.05
C ILE A 94 14.89 1.22 -2.37
N HIS A 95 15.20 2.40 -2.93
CA HIS A 95 14.54 2.87 -4.16
C HIS A 95 14.77 1.94 -5.35
N SER A 96 15.91 1.23 -5.40
CA SER A 96 16.24 0.33 -6.50
C SER A 96 15.50 -1.01 -6.43
N VAL A 97 14.88 -1.33 -5.29
CA VAL A 97 14.22 -2.62 -5.04
C VAL A 97 13.09 -2.91 -6.04
N PRO A 98 12.15 -1.98 -6.36
CA PRO A 98 11.10 -2.27 -7.33
C PRO A 98 11.65 -2.60 -8.72
N THR A 99 12.71 -1.90 -9.15
CA THR A 99 13.38 -2.17 -10.43
C THR A 99 14.07 -3.51 -10.43
N GLU A 100 14.83 -3.84 -9.37
CA GLU A 100 15.47 -5.15 -9.22
C GLU A 100 14.43 -6.28 -9.21
N LEU A 101 13.32 -6.10 -8.47
CA LEU A 101 12.24 -7.08 -8.40
C LEU A 101 11.59 -7.30 -9.76
N ARG A 102 11.35 -6.22 -10.52
CA ARG A 102 10.81 -6.29 -11.89
C ARG A 102 11.71 -7.14 -12.78
N THR A 103 13.01 -6.88 -12.79
CA THR A 103 13.95 -7.59 -13.65
C THR A 103 13.95 -9.09 -13.37
N VAL A 104 13.95 -9.49 -12.09
CA VAL A 104 13.90 -10.91 -11.70
C VAL A 104 12.56 -11.55 -12.06
N LEU A 105 11.44 -10.86 -11.81
CA LEU A 105 10.11 -11.36 -12.15
C LEU A 105 9.91 -11.49 -13.66
N GLU A 106 10.37 -10.52 -14.45
CA GLU A 106 10.27 -10.54 -15.91
C GLU A 106 11.03 -11.73 -16.51
N GLN A 107 12.23 -12.03 -16.00
CA GLN A 107 12.97 -13.22 -16.41
C GLN A 107 12.32 -14.52 -15.95
N CYS A 108 11.78 -14.55 -14.72
CA CYS A 108 11.12 -15.75 -14.19
C CYS A 108 9.82 -16.07 -14.93
N LEU A 109 9.02 -15.06 -15.26
CA LEU A 109 7.71 -15.20 -15.88
C LEU A 109 7.79 -15.43 -17.40
N ALA A 110 8.92 -15.10 -18.03
CA ALA A 110 9.18 -15.42 -19.43
C ALA A 110 9.41 -16.93 -19.69
N GLU A 111 9.69 -17.70 -18.65
CA GLU A 111 9.89 -19.15 -18.71
C GLU A 111 8.59 -19.92 -18.46
N ASP A 112 8.54 -21.19 -18.87
CA ASP A 112 7.39 -22.05 -18.59
C ASP A 112 7.22 -22.28 -17.07
N PRO A 113 5.98 -22.20 -16.54
CA PRO A 113 5.72 -22.35 -15.13
C PRO A 113 6.16 -23.73 -14.63
N SER A 114 7.19 -23.77 -13.78
CA SER A 114 7.64 -25.01 -13.14
C SER A 114 8.32 -24.75 -11.79
N PRO A 115 8.27 -25.71 -10.84
CA PRO A 115 8.95 -25.55 -9.55
C PRO A 115 10.47 -25.43 -9.71
N ARG A 116 11.02 -26.00 -10.78
CA ARG A 116 12.45 -25.93 -11.10
C ARG A 116 12.86 -24.52 -11.53
N VAL A 117 12.08 -23.89 -12.41
CA VAL A 117 12.28 -22.49 -12.82
C VAL A 117 12.20 -21.59 -11.59
N LEU A 118 11.14 -21.72 -10.79
CA LEU A 118 11.01 -20.93 -9.57
C LEU A 118 12.24 -21.11 -8.65
N ALA A 119 12.68 -22.34 -8.39
CA ALA A 119 13.84 -22.61 -7.53
C ALA A 119 15.14 -21.94 -8.01
N MET A 120 15.30 -21.74 -9.32
CA MET A 120 16.44 -21.03 -9.91
C MET A 120 16.40 -19.53 -9.63
N PHE A 121 15.23 -18.90 -9.67
CA PHE A 121 15.05 -17.46 -9.41
C PHE A 121 14.83 -17.12 -7.92
N MET A 122 14.46 -18.09 -7.08
CA MET A 122 14.26 -17.89 -5.64
C MET A 122 15.43 -17.23 -4.90
N PRO A 123 16.72 -17.52 -5.19
CA PRO A 123 17.84 -16.83 -4.55
C PRO A 123 17.80 -15.31 -4.78
N GLU A 124 17.56 -14.89 -6.03
CA GLU A 124 17.48 -13.47 -6.40
C GLU A 124 16.24 -12.81 -5.82
N VAL A 125 15.08 -13.44 -5.92
CA VAL A 125 13.84 -12.95 -5.28
C VAL A 125 14.06 -12.76 -3.78
N ARG A 126 14.63 -13.76 -3.08
CA ARG A 126 14.95 -13.65 -1.64
C ARG A 126 15.91 -12.52 -1.34
N GLN A 127 16.92 -12.29 -2.17
CA GLN A 127 17.87 -11.20 -1.98
C GLN A 127 17.19 -9.83 -2.08
N VAL A 128 16.36 -9.61 -3.10
CA VAL A 128 15.62 -8.36 -3.30
C VAL A 128 14.63 -8.13 -2.15
N LEU A 129 13.89 -9.17 -1.75
CA LEU A 129 12.97 -9.09 -0.62
C LEU A 129 13.70 -8.86 0.71
N PHE A 130 14.86 -9.49 0.92
CA PHE A 130 15.66 -9.25 2.12
C PHE A 130 16.17 -7.81 2.20
N LYS A 131 16.63 -7.24 1.08
CA LYS A 131 17.02 -5.83 0.98
C LYS A 131 15.85 -4.90 1.33
N LEU A 132 14.65 -5.19 0.82
CA LEU A 132 13.42 -4.48 1.16
C LEU A 132 13.15 -4.52 2.67
N LEU A 133 13.06 -5.72 3.24
CA LEU A 133 12.72 -5.93 4.64
C LEU A 133 13.73 -5.29 5.58
N ARG A 134 15.03 -5.45 5.30
CA ARG A 134 16.10 -4.85 6.11
C ARG A 134 16.06 -3.33 6.06
N GLY A 135 15.92 -2.76 4.86
CA GLY A 135 15.81 -1.31 4.69
C GLY A 135 14.59 -0.76 5.40
N LEU A 136 13.44 -1.42 5.26
CA LEU A 136 12.19 -1.01 5.92
C LEU A 136 12.31 -1.07 7.45
N GLN A 137 12.89 -2.14 7.98
CA GLN A 137 13.13 -2.30 9.42
C GLN A 137 14.04 -1.20 9.97
N ALA A 138 15.13 -0.88 9.25
CA ALA A 138 16.03 0.20 9.65
C ALA A 138 15.32 1.57 9.68
N LYS A 139 14.44 1.86 8.70
CA LYS A 139 13.65 3.10 8.69
C LYS A 139 12.56 3.12 9.77
N GLN A 140 11.91 1.99 10.04
CA GLN A 140 10.96 1.86 11.14
C GLN A 140 11.63 2.09 12.51
N GLU A 141 12.84 1.60 12.71
CA GLU A 141 13.62 1.87 13.93
C GLU A 141 13.94 3.35 14.05
N ALA A 142 14.45 3.97 12.98
CA ALA A 142 14.72 5.41 12.95
C ALA A 142 13.46 6.25 13.21
N TRP A 143 12.32 5.85 12.65
CA TRP A 143 11.02 6.49 12.91
C TRP A 143 10.61 6.35 14.38
N ARG A 144 10.76 5.15 14.97
CA ARG A 144 10.42 4.91 16.38
C ARG A 144 11.30 5.73 17.32
N MET A 145 12.60 5.82 17.04
CA MET A 145 13.52 6.65 17.83
C MET A 145 13.16 8.15 17.75
N ARG A 146 12.66 8.64 16.61
CA ARG A 146 12.20 10.02 16.44
C ARG A 146 10.83 10.28 17.07
N GLY A 147 9.92 9.31 17.03
CA GLY A 147 8.58 9.36 17.61
C GLY A 147 8.51 9.00 19.10
N ALA A 148 9.61 8.54 19.70
CA ALA A 148 9.72 8.23 21.13
C ALA A 148 10.06 9.45 21.99
N VAL A 149 10.18 10.65 21.41
CA VAL A 149 10.16 11.91 22.17
C VAL A 149 8.69 12.30 22.32
N PRO A 150 8.06 12.12 23.50
CA PRO A 150 6.75 12.69 23.74
C PRO A 150 6.86 14.21 23.51
N PRO A 151 5.83 14.89 23.02
CA PRO A 151 5.80 16.34 23.13
C PRO A 151 5.78 16.66 24.62
N ASP A 152 6.96 16.95 25.19
CA ASP A 152 7.07 17.66 26.44
C ASP A 152 6.22 18.92 26.28
N TYR A 153 5.12 18.96 27.04
CA TYR A 153 4.33 20.15 27.24
C TYR A 153 5.27 21.23 27.78
N ARG A 154 5.62 22.20 26.93
CA ARG A 154 6.33 23.41 27.32
C ARG A 154 5.47 24.63 27.03
#